data_AF-M0LIB6-F1
#
_entry.id   AF-M0LIB6-F1
#
_cell.length_a   1.000
_cell.length_b   1.000
_cell.length_c   1.000
_cell.angle_alpha   90.00
_cell.angle_beta   90.00
_cell.angle_gamma   90.00
#
_symmetry.space_group_name_H-M   'P 1'
#
loop_
_entity.id
_entity.type
_entity.pdbx_description
1 polymer ?
#
loop_
_entity_poly.entity_id
_entity_poly.type
_entity_poly.pdbx_seq_one_letter_code
_entity_poly.pdbx_strand_id
1 'polypeptide(L)'
;MFDESALIDALESDAITGAALDVFETEPLPEESPLWVMDEVIVMLHCAAYTARYYCDVGKIVRENVERLERGESLTTGSCSGSPAESISIVGNRRRPYGHSSRPSSGPSLRSRKSRSVSACSYRHR
;
A
#
# COMPACT_ATOMS: atom_id res chain seq x y z
N MET A 1 -11.84 -0.32 -8.52
CA MET A 1 -11.67 -1.77 -8.73
C MET A 1 -10.61 -1.92 -9.81
N PHE A 2 -9.60 -2.75 -9.57
CA PHE A 2 -8.56 -3.08 -10.55
C PHE A 2 -8.87 -4.44 -11.16
N ASP A 3 -8.19 -4.78 -12.26
CA ASP A 3 -8.27 -6.10 -12.89
C ASP A 3 -7.06 -6.92 -12.42
N GLU A 4 -7.32 -7.99 -11.67
CA GLU A 4 -6.27 -8.82 -11.06
C GLU A 4 -5.48 -9.60 -12.12
N SER A 5 -6.14 -10.03 -13.20
CA SER A 5 -5.47 -10.72 -14.32
C SER A 5 -4.52 -9.81 -15.08
N ALA A 6 -4.94 -8.57 -15.35
CA ALA A 6 -4.08 -7.58 -15.99
C ALA A 6 -2.88 -7.18 -15.11
N LEU A 7 -3.04 -7.20 -13.78
CA LEU A 7 -1.94 -6.97 -12.85
C LEU A 7 -0.91 -8.09 -12.92
N ILE A 8 -1.37 -9.35 -12.90
CA ILE A 8 -0.52 -10.53 -13.03
C ILE A 8 0.25 -10.48 -14.35
N ASP A 9 -0.42 -10.25 -15.47
CA ASP A 9 0.21 -10.13 -16.79
C ASP A 9 1.28 -9.03 -16.81
N ALA A 10 1.03 -7.90 -16.14
CA ALA A 10 1.98 -6.78 -16.06
C ALA A 10 3.21 -7.09 -15.19
N LEU A 11 3.07 -7.94 -14.17
CA LEU A 11 4.19 -8.41 -13.35
C LEU A 11 5.01 -9.45 -14.13
N GLU A 12 4.35 -10.44 -14.72
CA GLU A 12 5.00 -11.51 -15.50
C GLU A 12 5.73 -10.99 -16.75
N SER A 13 5.22 -9.93 -17.37
CA SER A 13 5.86 -9.29 -18.53
C SER A 13 6.92 -8.25 -18.16
N ASP A 14 7.27 -8.11 -16.88
CA ASP A 14 8.18 -7.08 -16.34
C ASP A 14 7.74 -5.63 -16.69
N ALA A 15 6.47 -5.41 -17.03
CA ALA A 15 5.93 -4.08 -17.31
C ALA A 15 5.89 -3.21 -16.05
N ILE A 16 5.68 -3.84 -14.90
CA ILE A 16 5.84 -3.24 -13.57
C ILE A 16 6.82 -4.09 -12.73
N THR A 17 7.54 -3.44 -11.81
CA THR A 17 8.61 -4.10 -11.02
C THR A 17 8.11 -4.75 -9.73
N GLY A 18 6.83 -4.61 -9.42
CA GLY A 18 6.24 -5.17 -8.21
C GLY A 18 4.99 -4.43 -7.75
N ALA A 19 4.28 -5.06 -6.81
CA ALA A 19 3.04 -4.55 -6.25
C ALA A 19 2.97 -4.82 -4.73
N ALA A 20 2.29 -3.92 -4.00
CA ALA A 20 1.91 -4.16 -2.62
C ALA A 20 0.37 -4.06 -2.55
N LEU A 21 -0.28 -5.14 -2.13
CA LEU A 21 -1.73 -5.32 -2.25
C LEU A 21 -2.33 -5.60 -0.87
N ASP A 22 -3.43 -4.93 -0.53
CA ASP A 22 -4.26 -5.22 0.65
C ASP A 22 -5.71 -5.57 0.31
N VAL A 23 -6.07 -5.58 -0.98
CA VAL A 23 -7.41 -5.89 -1.49
C VAL A 23 -7.29 -6.80 -2.70
N PHE A 24 -8.22 -7.75 -2.83
CA PHE A 24 -8.26 -8.75 -3.90
C PHE A 24 -9.66 -8.85 -4.50
N GLU A 25 -9.79 -9.44 -5.70
CA GLU A 25 -11.12 -9.62 -6.30
C GLU A 25 -12.01 -10.57 -5.49
N THR A 26 -11.41 -11.64 -4.95
CA THR A 26 -12.06 -12.56 -4.00
C THR A 26 -11.34 -12.50 -2.66
N GLU A 27 -12.11 -12.27 -1.59
CA GLU A 27 -11.57 -12.20 -0.24
C GLU A 27 -12.13 -13.30 0.69
N PRO A 28 -11.28 -14.00 1.46
CA PRO A 28 -9.81 -13.89 1.48
C PRO A 28 -9.16 -14.38 0.17
N LEU A 29 -7.91 -13.97 -0.08
CA LEU A 29 -7.17 -14.38 -1.28
C LEU A 29 -7.14 -15.93 -1.35
N PRO A 30 -7.66 -16.55 -2.42
CA PRO A 30 -7.70 -18.00 -2.56
C PRO A 30 -6.30 -18.63 -2.45
N GLU A 31 -6.21 -19.85 -1.91
CA GLU A 31 -4.92 -20.55 -1.73
C GLU A 31 -4.24 -20.84 -3.08
N GLU A 32 -5.03 -20.99 -4.15
CA GLU A 32 -4.56 -21.24 -5.51
C GLU A 32 -4.08 -19.98 -6.24
N SER A 33 -4.17 -18.79 -5.61
CA SER A 33 -3.78 -17.54 -6.27
C SER A 33 -2.27 -17.49 -6.55
N PRO A 34 -1.85 -17.11 -7.76
CA PRO A 34 -0.43 -16.96 -8.10
C PRO A 34 0.25 -15.83 -7.32
N LEU A 35 -0.53 -14.86 -6.82
CA LEU A 35 -0.01 -13.73 -6.04
C LEU A 35 0.71 -14.15 -4.75
N TRP A 36 0.47 -15.37 -4.24
CA TRP A 36 1.18 -15.91 -3.08
C TRP A 36 2.67 -16.22 -3.33
N VAL A 37 3.03 -16.53 -4.58
CA VAL A 37 4.36 -17.06 -4.93
C VAL A 37 5.19 -16.11 -5.79
N MET A 38 4.65 -14.93 -6.13
CA MET A 38 5.36 -13.89 -6.87
C MET A 38 6.29 -13.12 -5.93
N ASP A 39 7.60 -13.17 -6.19
CA ASP A 39 8.64 -12.54 -5.35
C ASP A 39 8.54 -11.00 -5.31
N GLU A 40 7.96 -10.42 -6.35
CA GLU A 40 7.75 -8.99 -6.57
C GLU A 40 6.43 -8.47 -5.96
N VAL A 41 5.63 -9.37 -5.35
CA VAL A 41 4.35 -9.04 -4.73
C VAL A 41 4.45 -9.11 -3.20
N ILE A 42 3.98 -8.05 -2.54
CA ILE A 42 3.77 -8.03 -1.09
C ILE A 42 2.27 -8.09 -0.82
N VAL A 43 1.81 -9.22 -0.30
CA VAL A 43 0.43 -9.40 0.16
C VAL A 43 0.30 -8.92 1.61
N MET A 44 -0.63 -8.00 1.85
CA MET A 44 -1.01 -7.50 3.17
C MET A 44 -2.46 -7.88 3.47
N LEU A 45 -2.82 -7.87 4.76
CA LEU A 45 -4.22 -8.00 5.18
C LEU A 45 -5.01 -6.75 4.74
N HIS A 46 -6.32 -6.88 4.53
CA HIS A 46 -7.25 -5.78 4.22
C HIS A 46 -7.41 -4.83 5.40
N CYS A 47 -6.37 -4.04 5.66
CA CYS A 47 -6.30 -3.17 6.81
C CYS A 47 -5.57 -1.84 6.54
N ALA A 48 -5.30 -1.44 5.30
CA ALA A 48 -4.64 -0.15 5.05
C ALA A 48 -5.46 1.05 5.57
N ALA A 49 -6.79 0.92 5.65
CA ALA A 49 -7.67 1.94 6.22
C ALA A 49 -7.59 2.05 7.77
N TYR A 50 -7.00 1.07 8.46
CA TYR A 50 -6.98 0.98 9.92
C TYR A 50 -5.92 1.92 10.50
N THR A 51 -6.30 3.19 10.66
CA THR A 51 -5.49 4.19 11.38
C THR A 51 -5.84 4.22 12.86
N ALA A 52 -4.99 4.85 13.68
CA ALA A 52 -5.25 5.08 15.11
C ALA A 52 -6.57 5.84 15.38
N ARG A 53 -7.11 6.53 14.37
CA ARG A 53 -8.35 7.31 14.44
C ARG A 53 -9.56 6.64 13.80
N TYR A 54 -9.36 5.52 13.09
CA TYR A 54 -10.37 4.86 12.27
C TYR A 54 -11.72 4.71 13.00
N TYR A 55 -11.73 4.04 14.15
CA TYR A 55 -12.97 3.80 14.90
C TYR A 55 -13.63 5.09 15.41
N CYS A 56 -12.84 6.08 15.82
CA CYS A 56 -13.37 7.36 16.27
C CYS A 56 -14.04 8.12 15.12
N ASP A 57 -13.43 8.12 13.93
CA ASP A 57 -13.94 8.88 12.80
C ASP A 57 -15.15 8.19 12.15
N VAL A 58 -15.13 6.85 12.02
CA VAL A 58 -16.30 6.07 11.62
C VAL A 58 -17.45 6.25 12.61
N GLY A 59 -17.17 6.18 13.91
CA GLY A 59 -18.18 6.35 14.96
C GLY A 59 -18.86 7.73 14.94
N LYS A 60 -18.16 8.78 14.51
CA LYS A 60 -18.79 10.11 14.31
C LYS A 60 -19.80 10.09 13.18
N ILE A 61 -19.44 9.49 12.04
CA ILE A 61 -20.30 9.42 10.85
C ILE A 61 -21.56 8.59 11.17
N VAL A 62 -21.38 7.44 11.81
CA VAL A 62 -22.49 6.57 12.20
C VAL A 62 -23.45 7.30 13.14
N ARG A 63 -22.94 7.96 14.19
CA ARG A 63 -23.78 8.73 15.12
C ARG A 63 -24.57 9.83 14.40
N GLU A 64 -23.90 10.64 13.58
CA GLU A 64 -24.56 11.70 12.84
C GLU A 64 -25.67 11.16 11.92
N ASN A 65 -25.43 10.03 11.27
CA ASN A 65 -26.40 9.40 10.39
C ASN A 65 -27.60 8.82 11.15
N VAL A 66 -27.41 8.28 12.35
CA VAL A 66 -28.52 7.85 13.22
C VAL A 66 -29.40 9.06 13.58
N GLU A 67 -28.79 10.18 14.01
CA GLU A 67 -29.52 11.41 14.36
C GLU A 67 -30.25 12.04 13.16
N ARG A 68 -29.69 11.93 11.95
CA ARG A 68 -30.34 12.38 10.70
C ARG A 68 -31.50 11.47 10.31
N LEU A 69 -31.31 10.15 10.43
CA LEU A 69 -32.33 9.15 10.11
C LEU A 69 -33.58 9.33 10.99
N GLU A 70 -33.42 9.57 12.28
CA GLU A 70 -34.52 9.82 13.22
C GLU A 70 -35.33 11.09 12.87
N ARG A 71 -34.68 12.07 12.25
CA ARG A 71 -35.31 13.32 11.79
C ARG A 71 -35.87 13.23 10.36
N GLY A 72 -35.74 12.09 9.70
CA GLY A 72 -36.14 11.92 8.29
C GLY A 72 -35.25 12.69 7.30
N GLU A 73 -34.03 13.02 7.70
CA GLU A 73 -33.06 13.74 6.86
C GLU A 73 -32.20 12.78 6.03
N SER A 74 -31.61 13.28 4.96
CA SER A 74 -30.65 12.52 4.15
C SER A 74 -29.35 12.24 4.90
N LEU A 75 -28.83 11.02 4.72
CA LEU A 75 -27.57 10.56 5.32
C LEU A 75 -26.37 11.25 4.67
N THR A 76 -25.26 11.29 5.40
CA THR A 76 -23.99 11.86 4.97
C THR A 76 -22.88 10.81 4.97
N THR A 77 -21.96 10.92 4.02
CA THR A 77 -20.68 10.21 4.01
C THR A 77 -19.66 11.21 4.54
N GLY A 78 -19.33 11.15 5.83
CA GLY A 78 -18.57 12.22 6.52
C GLY A 78 -17.40 12.77 5.71
N SER A 79 -17.22 14.09 5.72
CA SER A 79 -16.12 14.73 4.99
C SER A 79 -14.79 14.39 5.67
N CYS A 80 -14.01 13.50 5.06
CA CYS A 80 -12.61 13.29 5.40
C CYS A 80 -11.83 14.60 5.17
N SER A 81 -11.72 15.42 6.22
CA SER A 81 -11.02 16.72 6.18
C SER A 81 -9.54 16.63 6.55
N GLY A 82 -8.94 15.43 6.52
CA GLY A 82 -7.57 15.27 7.04
C GLY A 82 -6.86 13.97 6.69
N SER A 83 -6.71 13.66 5.41
CA SER A 83 -5.50 13.08 4.79
C SER A 83 -5.83 12.75 3.34
N PRO A 84 -5.00 13.11 2.35
CA PRO A 84 -5.16 12.57 1.02
C PRO A 84 -5.04 11.04 1.10
N ALA A 85 -5.91 10.32 0.41
CA ALA A 85 -5.63 8.93 0.08
C ALA A 85 -4.32 8.93 -0.72
N GLU A 86 -3.21 8.55 -0.09
CA GLU A 86 -1.97 8.35 -0.84
C GLU A 86 -2.20 7.12 -1.72
N SER A 87 -2.41 7.42 -3.00
CA SER A 87 -2.59 6.46 -4.08
C SER A 87 -1.46 5.43 -4.09
N ILE A 88 -1.82 4.19 -4.45
CA ILE A 88 -0.94 3.11 -4.89
C ILE A 88 0.39 3.66 -5.42
N SER A 89 1.46 3.37 -4.70
CA SER A 89 2.80 3.72 -5.13
C SER A 89 3.29 2.63 -6.07
N ILE A 90 3.12 2.82 -7.38
CA ILE A 90 3.86 2.05 -8.38
C ILE A 90 5.32 2.45 -8.25
N VAL A 91 6.17 1.55 -7.76
CA VAL A 91 7.61 1.78 -7.68
C VAL A 91 8.19 1.72 -9.10
N GLY A 92 8.37 2.89 -9.72
CA GLY A 92 8.95 3.02 -11.05
C GLY A 92 10.38 2.48 -11.15
N ASN A 93 10.68 1.91 -12.33
CA ASN A 93 11.89 1.20 -12.71
C ASN A 93 13.18 1.93 -12.28
N ARG A 94 13.76 1.50 -11.16
CA ARG A 94 15.18 1.73 -10.85
C ARG A 94 15.91 0.43 -11.13
N ARG A 95 16.36 0.26 -12.38
CA ARG A 95 17.27 -0.81 -12.81
C ARG A 95 18.29 -1.11 -11.70
N ARG A 96 18.13 -2.24 -11.00
CA ARG A 96 19.17 -2.79 -10.15
C ARG A 96 20.12 -3.57 -11.06
N PRO A 97 21.43 -3.29 -11.06
CA PRO A 97 22.37 -4.20 -11.68
C PRO A 97 22.52 -5.39 -10.73
N TYR A 98 21.87 -6.51 -11.04
CA TYR A 98 22.28 -7.79 -10.48
C TYR A 98 23.57 -8.22 -11.19
N GLY A 99 24.71 -7.94 -10.54
CA GLY A 99 26.00 -8.52 -10.91
C GLY A 99 26.23 -9.78 -10.07
N HIS A 100 26.44 -10.93 -10.73
CA HIS A 100 27.10 -12.07 -10.11
C HIS A 100 28.46 -11.59 -9.54
N SER A 101 28.63 -11.67 -8.22
CA SER A 101 29.90 -11.27 -7.59
C SER A 101 30.80 -12.47 -7.36
N SER A 102 31.76 -12.66 -8.27
CA SER A 102 33.09 -13.07 -7.84
C SER A 102 33.73 -11.87 -7.14
N ARG A 103 34.20 -12.05 -5.90
CA ARG A 103 34.90 -11.01 -5.12
C ARG A 103 36.10 -10.45 -5.92
N PRO A 104 36.34 -9.13 -5.82
CA PRO A 104 37.69 -8.71 -5.43
C PRO A 104 37.72 -7.54 -4.43
N SER A 105 38.89 -7.44 -3.81
CA SER A 105 39.35 -6.53 -2.77
C SER A 105 39.54 -5.07 -3.21
N SER A 106 39.60 -4.19 -2.19
CA SER A 106 40.19 -2.83 -2.14
C SER A 106 39.47 -1.67 -2.88
N GLY A 107 39.05 -0.66 -2.11
CA GLY A 107 38.46 0.62 -2.58
C GLY A 107 39.51 1.68 -2.98
N PRO A 108 39.26 3.02 -2.89
CA PRO A 108 38.01 3.75 -2.61
C PRO A 108 37.71 4.89 -3.63
N SER A 109 36.49 5.45 -3.65
CA SER A 109 36.25 6.87 -4.03
C SER A 109 34.80 7.29 -3.73
N LEU A 110 34.65 8.18 -2.75
CA LEU A 110 33.39 8.85 -2.41
C LEU A 110 32.94 9.78 -3.55
N ARG A 111 31.67 9.65 -3.97
CA ARG A 111 30.89 10.80 -4.45
C ARG A 111 29.61 10.91 -3.63
N SER A 112 29.54 11.95 -2.80
CA SER A 112 28.37 12.31 -2.03
C SER A 112 27.17 12.56 -2.95
N ARG A 113 26.07 11.82 -2.76
CA ARG A 113 24.75 12.28 -3.20
C ARG A 113 23.78 12.07 -2.05
N LYS A 114 23.18 13.18 -1.64
CA LYS A 114 22.31 13.38 -0.48
C LYS A 114 21.21 12.31 -0.46
N SER A 115 21.18 11.50 0.59
CA SER A 115 19.96 10.82 1.01
C SER A 115 18.97 11.92 1.44
N ARG A 116 17.88 12.06 0.71
CA ARG A 116 16.69 12.72 1.26
C ARG A 116 15.85 11.63 1.92
N SER A 117 15.50 11.91 3.17
CA SER A 117 14.70 11.11 4.09
C SER A 117 13.50 10.44 3.42
N VAL A 118 13.34 9.14 3.62
CA VAL A 118 12.03 8.51 3.56
C VAL A 118 11.57 8.32 5.01
N SER A 119 10.44 8.93 5.33
CA SER A 119 9.85 8.89 6.66
C SER A 119 9.44 7.45 6.97
N ALA A 120 10.19 6.80 7.86
CA ALA A 120 9.71 5.60 8.54
C ALA A 120 8.84 6.06 9.71
N CYS A 121 7.62 5.53 9.83
CA CYS A 121 6.80 5.71 11.01
C CYS A 121 7.51 5.04 12.20
N SER A 122 8.25 5.82 12.99
CA SER A 122 8.88 5.30 14.21
C SER A 122 7.82 5.14 15.28
N TYR A 123 7.43 3.89 15.57
CA TYR A 123 6.60 3.58 16.73
C TYR A 123 7.49 3.58 17.98
N ARG A 124 7.31 4.59 18.85
CA ARG A 124 8.00 4.70 20.14
C ARG A 124 7.02 4.25 21.21
N HIS A 125 7.25 3.07 21.80
CA HIS A 125 6.54 2.67 23.02
C HIS A 125 6.85 3.69 24.13
N ARG A 126 5.79 4.21 24.76
CA ARG A 126 5.89 4.75 26.11
C ARG A 126 5.74 3.59 27.10
#